data_AF-A0A7I6GXS1-F1
#
_entry.id   AF-A0A7I6GXS1-F1
#
_cell.length_a   1.000
_cell.length_b   1.000
_cell.length_c   1.000
_cell.angle_alpha   90.00
_cell.angle_beta   90.00
_cell.angle_gamma   90.00
#
_symmetry.space_group_name_H-M   'P 1'
#
loop_
_entity.id
_entity.type
_entity.pdbx_description
1 polymer ?
#
loop_
_entity_poly.entity_id
_entity_poly.type
_entity_poly.pdbx_seq_one_letter_code
_entity_poly.pdbx_strand_id
1 'polypeptide(L)'
;MQNYLYKFKKELRITTNYHKHLGVNFGTEIYYKLNYPKKECYFKINQYFKEKKDRRFQTRVNRYLEDKFVKKEDLDLGECINNKNNNIKEEKRNNQIEEYKIKKYFNKCNFLSKKTFSILNLNINKDKLIEIMKIIKRIEINLIKNKNLNKICFKNKQKKLKEILINIQKKLEKKGYDNKQLKIHIQNIYNSYKTKPHFIIENKKYKDLDNIKRKLEKSVEFKKENLIKNYKKLKINIYNILIEQLKKEATIETLSYTVKKYLNSKKHLKYNNIFNTYYYELLETIKKEKNILNEKTLNKNVI
;
A
#
# COMPACT_ATOMS: atom_id res chain seq x y z
N MET A 1 5.70 29.33 -0.73
CA MET A 1 5.27 30.14 0.45
C MET A 1 5.16 31.62 0.10
N GLN A 2 6.12 32.20 -0.63
CA GLN A 2 6.14 33.62 -1.04
C GLN A 2 4.86 34.13 -1.71
N ASN A 3 4.23 33.33 -2.60
CA ASN A 3 2.96 33.71 -3.25
C ASN A 3 1.80 33.95 -2.26
N TYR A 4 1.79 33.25 -1.13
CA TYR A 4 0.76 33.44 -0.10
C TYR A 4 1.03 34.72 0.70
N LEU A 5 2.30 34.97 1.02
CA LEU A 5 2.73 36.15 1.77
C LEU A 5 2.54 37.45 0.96
N TYR A 6 2.70 37.37 -0.36
CA TYR A 6 2.35 38.46 -1.28
C TYR A 6 0.85 38.76 -1.24
N LYS A 7 -0.01 37.73 -1.29
CA LYS A 7 -1.46 37.89 -1.20
C LYS A 7 -1.91 38.43 0.16
N PHE A 8 -1.27 38.00 1.24
CA PHE A 8 -1.53 38.51 2.58
C PHE A 8 -1.21 39.99 2.74
N LYS A 9 -0.16 40.49 2.07
CA LYS A 9 0.18 41.91 2.04
C LYS A 9 -0.69 42.70 1.06
N LYS A 10 -0.81 42.25 -0.19
CA LYS A 10 -1.42 43.03 -1.29
C LYS A 10 -2.94 42.94 -1.33
N GLU A 11 -3.49 41.73 -1.26
CA GLU A 11 -4.93 41.49 -1.40
C GLU A 11 -5.64 41.64 -0.05
N LEU A 12 -5.08 41.06 1.01
CA LEU A 12 -5.73 41.01 2.33
C LEU A 12 -5.24 42.09 3.31
N ARG A 13 -4.11 42.75 3.03
CA ARG A 13 -3.49 43.80 3.87
C ARG A 13 -3.36 43.43 5.35
N ILE A 14 -3.23 42.14 5.65
CA ILE A 14 -3.12 41.60 7.02
C ILE A 14 -1.68 41.52 7.52
N THR A 15 -0.70 41.52 6.61
CA THR A 15 0.72 41.52 6.95
C THR A 15 1.45 42.70 6.33
N THR A 16 2.39 43.25 7.07
CA THR A 16 3.44 44.13 6.57
C THR A 16 4.73 43.32 6.43
N ASN A 17 5.22 43.23 5.19
CA ASN A 17 6.44 42.51 4.87
C ASN A 17 7.52 43.54 4.50
N TYR A 18 8.67 43.47 5.14
CA TYR A 18 9.86 44.25 4.79
C TYR A 18 11.08 43.34 4.70
N HIS A 19 12.04 43.77 3.89
CA HIS A 19 13.28 43.02 3.64
C HIS A 19 14.45 43.82 4.22
N LYS A 20 15.38 43.12 4.86
CA LYS A 20 16.63 43.70 5.37
C LYS A 20 17.78 43.06 4.61
N HIS A 21 18.52 43.85 3.83
CA HIS A 21 19.74 43.39 3.19
C HIS A 21 20.85 43.25 4.24
N LEU A 22 21.50 42.09 4.27
CA LEU A 22 22.51 41.76 5.29
C LEU A 22 23.96 42.06 4.84
N GLY A 23 24.13 42.65 3.65
CA GLY A 23 25.44 42.98 3.09
C GLY A 23 25.89 42.03 1.97
N VAL A 24 27.06 42.31 1.39
CA VAL A 24 27.63 41.54 0.28
C VAL A 24 27.98 40.14 0.76
N ASN A 25 27.47 39.11 0.07
CA ASN A 25 27.58 37.66 0.36
C ASN A 25 26.71 37.09 1.50
N PHE A 26 25.90 37.88 2.20
CA PHE A 26 25.04 37.39 3.31
C PHE A 26 23.53 37.35 2.98
N GLY A 27 23.13 37.78 1.78
CA GLY A 27 21.74 37.67 1.30
C GLY A 27 20.78 38.68 1.92
N THR A 28 19.49 38.33 1.96
CA THR A 28 18.39 39.20 2.40
C THR A 28 17.46 38.47 3.36
N GLU A 29 17.22 39.04 4.54
CA GLU A 29 16.23 38.54 5.48
C GLU A 29 14.86 39.16 5.21
N ILE A 30 13.81 38.34 5.32
CA ILE A 30 12.44 38.78 5.12
C ILE A 30 11.69 38.68 6.45
N TYR A 31 11.20 39.83 6.91
CA TYR A 31 10.44 39.97 8.14
C TYR A 31 8.95 40.14 7.84
N TYR A 32 8.12 39.55 8.69
CA TYR A 32 6.66 39.60 8.57
C TYR A 32 6.07 40.05 9.90
N LYS A 33 5.29 41.14 9.84
CA LYS A 33 4.53 41.64 10.98
C LYS A 33 3.04 41.54 10.67
N LEU A 34 2.27 40.96 11.59
CA LEU A 34 0.81 40.98 11.52
C LEU A 34 0.31 42.37 11.90
N ASN A 35 -0.60 42.91 11.09
CA ASN A 35 -1.20 44.21 11.35
C ASN A 35 -2.34 44.14 12.37
N TYR A 36 -2.87 42.94 12.63
CA TYR A 36 -4.01 42.70 13.51
C TYR A 36 -3.75 41.51 14.45
N PRO A 37 -4.51 41.37 15.54
CA PRO A 37 -4.48 40.17 16.36
C PRO A 37 -4.81 38.92 15.54
N LYS A 38 -4.21 37.78 15.92
CA LYS A 38 -4.30 36.51 15.16
C LYS A 38 -5.74 36.11 14.82
N LYS A 39 -6.68 36.29 15.75
CA LYS A 39 -8.11 35.97 15.56
C LYS A 39 -8.73 36.77 14.42
N GLU A 40 -8.43 38.06 14.35
CA GLU A 40 -8.96 38.97 13.33
C GLU A 40 -8.36 38.69 11.94
N CYS A 41 -7.06 38.36 11.89
CA CYS A 41 -6.43 37.89 10.66
C CYS A 41 -7.12 36.63 10.11
N TYR A 42 -7.40 35.63 10.96
CA TYR A 42 -8.11 34.42 10.54
C TYR A 42 -9.51 34.72 10.01
N PHE A 43 -10.24 35.62 10.68
CA PHE A 43 -11.56 36.02 10.23
C PHE A 43 -11.52 36.64 8.82
N LYS A 44 -10.63 37.62 8.60
CA LYS A 44 -10.44 38.29 7.29
C LYS A 44 -10.04 37.32 6.19
N ILE A 45 -9.14 36.38 6.47
CA ILE A 45 -8.71 35.34 5.50
C ILE A 45 -9.90 34.45 5.12
N ASN A 46 -10.63 33.94 6.12
CA ASN A 46 -11.74 33.03 5.89
C ASN A 46 -12.89 33.70 5.12
N GLN A 47 -13.18 34.95 5.46
CA GLN A 47 -14.18 35.76 4.77
C GLN A 47 -13.83 35.91 3.28
N TYR A 48 -12.60 36.31 2.95
CA TYR A 48 -12.15 36.43 1.56
C TYR A 48 -12.30 35.13 0.76
N PHE A 49 -11.93 33.98 1.34
CA PHE A 49 -12.08 32.71 0.64
C PHE A 49 -13.53 32.29 0.44
N LYS A 50 -14.42 32.64 1.39
CA LYS A 50 -15.86 32.42 1.28
C LYS A 50 -16.44 33.25 0.13
N GLU A 51 -16.19 34.55 0.13
CA GLU A 51 -16.64 35.47 -0.93
C GLU A 51 -16.12 35.06 -2.32
N LYS A 52 -14.86 34.63 -2.40
CA LYS A 52 -14.26 34.15 -3.66
C LYS A 52 -14.93 32.87 -4.18
N LYS A 53 -15.34 31.98 -3.27
CA LYS A 53 -16.06 30.75 -3.63
C LYS A 53 -17.46 31.08 -4.16
N ASP A 54 -18.14 32.01 -3.50
CA ASP A 54 -19.49 32.43 -3.86
C ASP A 54 -19.50 33.15 -5.22
N ARG A 55 -18.54 34.06 -5.45
CA ARG A 55 -18.36 34.71 -6.76
C ARG A 55 -18.15 33.69 -7.89
N ARG A 56 -17.27 32.69 -7.67
CA ARG A 56 -17.04 31.61 -8.65
C ARG A 56 -18.26 30.74 -8.91
N PHE A 57 -19.14 30.60 -7.92
CA PHE A 57 -20.40 29.88 -8.10
C PHE A 57 -21.37 30.72 -8.93
N GLN A 58 -21.58 31.99 -8.60
CA GLN A 58 -22.43 32.91 -9.36
C GLN A 58 -22.00 33.02 -10.82
N THR A 59 -20.70 33.19 -11.10
CA THR A 59 -20.20 33.23 -12.49
C THR A 59 -20.51 31.96 -13.28
N ARG A 60 -20.50 30.78 -12.64
CA ARG A 60 -20.86 29.52 -13.31
C ARG A 60 -22.36 29.43 -13.58
N VAL A 61 -23.19 29.88 -12.65
CA VAL A 61 -24.65 29.91 -12.82
C VAL A 61 -25.03 30.87 -13.94
N ASN A 62 -24.47 32.09 -13.95
CA ASN A 62 -24.79 33.09 -14.96
C ASN A 62 -24.39 32.61 -16.36
N ARG A 63 -23.20 32.02 -16.52
CA ARG A 63 -22.77 31.42 -17.80
C ARG A 63 -23.72 30.34 -18.28
N TYR A 64 -24.18 29.46 -17.38
CA TYR A 64 -25.16 28.44 -17.73
C TYR A 64 -26.50 29.02 -18.17
N LEU A 65 -26.94 30.13 -17.55
CA LEU A 65 -28.17 30.82 -17.95
C LEU A 65 -27.99 31.50 -19.31
N GLU A 66 -26.90 32.23 -19.53
CA GLU A 66 -26.54 32.83 -20.83
C GLU A 66 -26.53 31.77 -21.95
N ASP A 67 -25.83 30.65 -21.77
CA ASP A 67 -25.76 29.56 -22.73
C ASP A 67 -27.13 28.93 -23.06
N LYS A 68 -28.08 29.00 -22.13
CA LYS A 68 -29.41 28.39 -22.25
C LYS A 68 -30.42 29.32 -22.92
N PHE A 69 -30.32 30.63 -22.69
CA PHE A 69 -31.25 31.62 -23.23
C PHE A 69 -30.80 32.21 -24.57
N VAL A 70 -29.51 32.23 -24.88
CA VAL A 70 -28.99 32.62 -26.21
C VAL A 70 -29.40 31.61 -27.30
N LYS A 71 -29.73 30.37 -26.95
CA LYS A 71 -30.18 29.32 -27.89
C LYS A 71 -31.68 29.34 -28.21
N LYS A 72 -32.42 30.38 -27.82
CA LYS A 72 -33.90 30.39 -27.88
C LYS A 72 -34.52 31.50 -28.74
N GLU A 73 -33.74 32.29 -29.46
CA GLU A 73 -34.31 33.35 -30.32
C GLU A 73 -34.75 32.88 -31.73
N ASP A 74 -34.52 31.62 -32.13
CA ASP A 74 -34.91 31.12 -33.47
C ASP A 74 -35.95 29.97 -33.43
N LEU A 75 -36.99 30.03 -32.61
CA LEU A 75 -38.12 29.11 -32.74
C LEU A 75 -39.45 29.84 -32.52
N ASP A 76 -40.07 30.21 -33.64
CA ASP A 76 -41.44 30.72 -33.75
C ASP A 76 -42.40 30.00 -32.79
N LEU A 77 -43.07 30.79 -31.96
CA LEU A 77 -44.20 30.38 -31.14
C LEU A 77 -45.41 30.15 -32.06
N GLY A 78 -45.45 29.01 -32.74
CA GLY A 78 -46.64 28.54 -33.45
C GLY A 78 -47.73 28.18 -32.46
N GLU A 79 -48.75 29.05 -32.35
CA GLU A 79 -50.00 28.78 -31.65
C GLU A 79 -50.61 27.46 -32.15
N CYS A 80 -50.85 26.52 -31.24
CA CYS A 80 -51.49 25.25 -31.59
C CYS A 80 -52.99 25.30 -31.29
N ILE A 81 -53.78 25.17 -32.35
CA ILE A 81 -55.24 25.06 -32.35
C ILE A 81 -55.66 23.74 -31.68
N ASN A 82 -56.37 23.83 -30.55
CA ASN A 82 -56.86 22.67 -29.78
C ASN A 82 -58.04 21.97 -30.48
N ASN A 83 -57.90 20.67 -30.77
CA ASN A 83 -58.99 19.82 -31.26
C ASN A 83 -59.23 18.65 -30.28
N LYS A 84 -60.49 18.43 -29.90
CA LYS A 84 -60.96 17.55 -28.78
C LYS A 84 -60.46 16.10 -28.79
N ASN A 85 -59.94 15.60 -29.92
CA ASN A 85 -59.43 14.23 -30.06
C ASN A 85 -58.01 14.04 -29.45
N ASN A 86 -57.33 15.14 -29.07
CA ASN A 86 -56.04 15.06 -28.37
C ASN A 86 -56.16 14.63 -26.90
N ASN A 87 -57.24 14.95 -26.20
CA ASN A 87 -57.35 14.70 -24.76
C ASN A 87 -57.16 13.22 -24.38
N ILE A 88 -57.69 12.26 -25.16
CA ILE A 88 -57.55 10.81 -24.85
C ILE A 88 -56.12 10.30 -25.13
N LYS A 89 -55.48 10.79 -26.20
CA LYS A 89 -54.07 10.46 -26.51
C LYS A 89 -53.12 11.12 -25.51
N GLU A 90 -53.45 12.33 -25.07
CA GLU A 90 -52.70 13.12 -24.11
C GLU A 90 -52.84 12.53 -22.69
N GLU A 91 -54.03 12.07 -22.29
CA GLU A 91 -54.27 11.37 -21.03
C GLU A 91 -53.53 10.02 -20.97
N LYS A 92 -53.52 9.23 -22.06
CA LYS A 92 -52.69 8.02 -22.17
C LYS A 92 -51.20 8.32 -22.08
N ARG A 93 -50.73 9.38 -22.75
CA ARG A 93 -49.33 9.83 -22.67
C ARG A 93 -48.99 10.32 -21.26
N ASN A 94 -49.88 11.06 -20.62
CA ASN A 94 -49.70 11.57 -19.26
C ASN A 94 -49.63 10.42 -18.25
N ASN A 95 -50.50 9.41 -18.36
CA ASN A 95 -50.46 8.21 -17.52
C ASN A 95 -49.15 7.41 -17.71
N GLN A 96 -48.66 7.28 -18.95
CA GLN A 96 -47.35 6.65 -19.21
C GLN A 96 -46.19 7.45 -18.62
N ILE A 97 -46.24 8.78 -18.68
CA ILE A 97 -45.24 9.67 -18.07
C ILE A 97 -45.27 9.56 -16.54
N GLU A 98 -46.45 9.48 -15.94
CA GLU A 98 -46.65 9.29 -14.50
C GLU A 98 -46.04 7.97 -14.01
N GLU A 99 -46.33 6.85 -14.70
CA GLU A 99 -45.72 5.56 -14.41
C GLU A 99 -44.20 5.57 -14.53
N TYR A 100 -43.67 6.23 -15.57
CA TYR A 100 -42.22 6.33 -15.77
C TYR A 100 -41.56 7.13 -14.64
N LYS A 101 -42.18 8.23 -14.19
CA LYS A 101 -41.71 9.02 -13.04
C LYS A 101 -41.69 8.17 -11.76
N ILE A 102 -42.73 7.36 -11.54
CA ILE A 102 -42.82 6.43 -10.40
C ILE A 102 -41.71 5.37 -10.46
N LYS A 103 -41.53 4.70 -11.60
CA LYS A 103 -40.48 3.69 -11.82
C LYS A 103 -39.08 4.28 -11.60
N LYS A 104 -38.84 5.49 -12.14
CA LYS A 104 -37.58 6.22 -11.94
C LYS A 104 -37.33 6.55 -10.46
N TYR A 105 -38.36 6.99 -9.73
CA TYR A 105 -38.25 7.28 -8.31
C TYR A 105 -38.00 6.02 -7.47
N PHE A 106 -38.71 4.92 -7.76
CA PHE A 106 -38.50 3.63 -7.12
C PHE A 106 -37.07 3.12 -7.31
N ASN A 107 -36.55 3.17 -8.54
CA ASN A 107 -35.17 2.79 -8.84
C ASN A 107 -34.16 3.66 -8.09
N LYS A 108 -34.45 4.96 -7.92
CA LYS A 108 -33.62 5.87 -7.12
C LYS A 108 -33.62 5.51 -5.62
N CYS A 109 -34.69 4.93 -5.10
CA CYS A 109 -34.79 4.54 -3.69
C CYS A 109 -33.88 3.34 -3.35
N ASN A 110 -33.53 2.49 -4.33
CA ASN A 110 -32.62 1.36 -4.18
C ASN A 110 -32.90 0.54 -2.90
N PHE A 111 -34.10 -0.02 -2.82
CA PHE A 111 -34.53 -0.87 -1.69
C PHE A 111 -33.74 -2.18 -1.66
N LEU A 112 -33.44 -2.70 -0.46
CA LEU A 112 -32.69 -3.93 -0.28
C LEU A 112 -33.54 -5.19 -0.57
N SER A 113 -34.83 -5.13 -0.25
CA SER A 113 -35.74 -6.25 -0.42
C SER A 113 -36.37 -6.22 -1.80
N LYS A 114 -36.26 -7.33 -2.55
CA LYS A 114 -36.97 -7.49 -3.84
C LYS A 114 -38.49 -7.48 -3.70
N LYS A 115 -39.02 -7.75 -2.50
CA LYS A 115 -40.47 -7.72 -2.21
C LYS A 115 -41.07 -6.31 -2.31
N THR A 116 -40.25 -5.25 -2.30
CA THR A 116 -40.76 -3.87 -2.47
C THR A 116 -41.24 -3.58 -3.89
N PHE A 117 -40.91 -4.44 -4.86
CA PHE A 117 -41.39 -4.27 -6.23
C PHE A 117 -42.92 -4.32 -6.32
N SER A 118 -43.57 -5.09 -5.45
CA SER A 118 -45.04 -5.18 -5.38
C SER A 118 -45.72 -3.84 -5.09
N ILE A 119 -45.00 -2.87 -4.52
CA ILE A 119 -45.52 -1.52 -4.25
C ILE A 119 -45.85 -0.80 -5.55
N LEU A 120 -45.10 -1.05 -6.64
CA LEU A 120 -45.34 -0.41 -7.94
C LEU A 120 -46.66 -0.82 -8.58
N ASN A 121 -47.22 -1.96 -8.19
CA ASN A 121 -48.45 -2.50 -8.75
C ASN A 121 -49.70 -2.08 -7.95
N LEU A 122 -49.55 -1.24 -6.92
CA LEU A 122 -50.67 -0.75 -6.13
C LEU A 122 -51.43 0.33 -6.91
N ASN A 123 -52.76 0.19 -6.99
CA ASN A 123 -53.64 1.19 -7.61
C ASN A 123 -53.85 2.39 -6.67
N ILE A 124 -52.80 3.20 -6.50
CA ILE A 124 -52.74 4.34 -5.59
C ILE A 124 -52.23 5.57 -6.34
N ASN A 125 -52.75 6.75 -5.99
CA ASN A 125 -52.27 8.02 -6.52
C ASN A 125 -50.74 8.17 -6.33
N LYS A 126 -50.06 8.69 -7.34
CA LYS A 126 -48.60 8.88 -7.42
C LYS A 126 -48.00 9.54 -6.19
N ASP A 127 -48.60 10.61 -5.68
CA ASP A 127 -48.04 11.34 -4.54
C ASP A 127 -48.07 10.49 -3.26
N LYS A 128 -49.17 9.78 -3.03
CA LYS A 128 -49.31 8.81 -1.92
C LYS A 128 -48.34 7.64 -2.08
N LEU A 129 -48.14 7.14 -3.30
CA LEU A 129 -47.20 6.07 -3.60
C LEU A 129 -45.75 6.49 -3.27
N ILE A 130 -45.36 7.72 -3.65
CA ILE A 130 -44.05 8.29 -3.34
C ILE A 130 -43.88 8.46 -1.82
N GLU A 131 -44.92 8.87 -1.11
CA GLU A 131 -44.90 8.97 0.35
C GLU A 131 -44.70 7.61 1.03
N ILE A 132 -45.42 6.58 0.59
CA ILE A 132 -45.23 5.19 1.04
C ILE A 132 -43.78 4.74 0.80
N MET A 133 -43.23 5.00 -0.38
CA MET A 133 -41.82 4.67 -0.69
C MET A 133 -40.85 5.38 0.26
N LYS A 134 -41.10 6.65 0.62
CA LYS A 134 -40.28 7.39 1.60
C LYS A 134 -40.36 6.76 2.99
N ILE A 135 -41.56 6.39 3.45
CA ILE A 135 -41.78 5.76 4.76
C ILE A 135 -41.03 4.42 4.82
N ILE A 136 -41.22 3.56 3.82
CA ILE A 136 -40.54 2.25 3.75
C ILE A 136 -39.03 2.44 3.73
N LYS A 137 -38.50 3.42 2.98
CA LYS A 137 -37.07 3.69 2.95
C LYS A 137 -36.53 4.15 4.31
N ARG A 138 -37.29 4.98 5.03
CA ARG A 138 -36.92 5.41 6.39
C ARG A 138 -36.91 4.23 7.37
N ILE A 139 -37.92 3.37 7.32
CA ILE A 139 -37.98 2.15 8.14
C ILE A 139 -36.78 1.24 7.84
N GLU A 140 -36.49 1.02 6.56
CA GLU A 140 -35.32 0.24 6.13
C GLU A 140 -34.01 0.82 6.68
N ILE A 141 -33.80 2.14 6.56
CA ILE A 141 -32.62 2.83 7.10
C ILE A 141 -32.56 2.71 8.63
N ASN A 142 -33.69 2.82 9.33
CA ASN A 142 -33.73 2.71 10.78
C ASN A 142 -33.44 1.28 11.26
N LEU A 143 -33.95 0.27 10.58
CA LEU A 143 -33.63 -1.14 10.84
C LEU A 143 -32.14 -1.45 10.60
N ILE A 144 -31.56 -0.85 9.57
CA ILE A 144 -30.12 -0.89 9.30
C ILE A 144 -29.36 -0.23 10.45
N LYS A 145 -29.71 0.99 10.86
CA LYS A 145 -29.05 1.72 11.95
C LYS A 145 -29.16 1.00 13.31
N ASN A 146 -30.29 0.36 13.60
CA ASN A 146 -30.53 -0.35 14.86
C ASN A 146 -29.87 -1.73 14.92
N LYS A 147 -29.61 -2.37 13.78
CA LYS A 147 -28.64 -3.47 13.75
C LYS A 147 -27.27 -2.86 13.99
N ASN A 148 -26.50 -3.41 14.93
CA ASN A 148 -25.10 -3.09 15.25
C ASN A 148 -24.15 -3.30 14.04
N LEU A 149 -24.44 -2.71 12.87
CA LEU A 149 -23.74 -2.86 11.60
C LEU A 149 -22.33 -2.32 11.69
N ASN A 150 -22.09 -1.26 12.47
CA ASN A 150 -20.74 -0.78 12.72
C ASN A 150 -19.91 -1.84 13.46
N LYS A 151 -20.49 -2.53 14.44
CA LYS A 151 -19.83 -3.63 15.18
C LYS A 151 -19.62 -4.86 14.28
N ILE A 152 -20.59 -5.21 13.43
CA ILE A 152 -20.48 -6.32 12.48
C ILE A 152 -19.44 -6.02 11.38
N CYS A 153 -19.50 -4.83 10.78
CA CYS A 153 -18.54 -4.35 9.78
C CYS A 153 -17.12 -4.33 10.36
N PHE A 154 -16.97 -3.87 11.59
CA PHE A 154 -15.69 -3.87 12.28
C PHE A 154 -15.17 -5.30 12.54
N LYS A 155 -16.02 -6.21 13.02
CA LYS A 155 -15.68 -7.64 13.15
C LYS A 155 -15.27 -8.26 11.81
N ASN A 156 -15.96 -7.92 10.72
CA ASN A 156 -15.62 -8.40 9.38
C ASN A 156 -14.25 -7.87 8.91
N LYS A 157 -13.93 -6.60 9.20
CA LYS A 157 -12.59 -6.05 8.94
C LYS A 157 -11.52 -6.77 9.77
N GLN A 158 -11.78 -7.08 11.03
CA GLN A 158 -10.84 -7.85 11.85
C GLN A 158 -10.61 -9.28 11.32
N LYS A 159 -11.65 -9.95 10.80
CA LYS A 159 -11.52 -11.25 10.12
C LYS A 159 -10.65 -11.15 8.87
N LYS A 160 -10.91 -10.18 7.99
CA LYS A 160 -10.08 -9.92 6.80
C LYS A 160 -8.62 -9.64 7.16
N LEU A 161 -8.37 -8.88 8.23
CA LEU A 161 -7.01 -8.64 8.72
C LEU A 161 -6.32 -9.96 9.10
N LYS A 162 -7.00 -10.85 9.84
CA LYS A 162 -6.45 -12.17 10.20
C LYS A 162 -6.10 -12.99 8.95
N GLU A 163 -7.00 -13.04 7.97
CA GLU A 163 -6.78 -13.78 6.72
C GLU A 163 -5.54 -13.27 5.96
N ILE A 164 -5.39 -11.96 5.83
CA ILE A 164 -4.22 -11.35 5.16
C ILE A 164 -2.92 -11.73 5.90
N LEU A 165 -2.91 -11.64 7.22
CA LEU A 165 -1.73 -11.97 8.02
C LEU A 165 -1.37 -13.46 7.95
N ILE A 166 -2.36 -14.36 8.01
CA ILE A 166 -2.17 -15.82 7.85
C ILE A 166 -1.59 -16.12 6.46
N ASN A 167 -2.08 -15.46 5.41
CA ASN A 167 -1.57 -15.64 4.06
C ASN A 167 -0.11 -15.16 3.92
N ILE A 168 0.27 -14.07 4.59
CA ILE A 168 1.66 -13.61 4.63
C ILE A 168 2.54 -14.63 5.37
N GLN A 169 2.09 -15.11 6.52
CA GLN A 169 2.79 -16.13 7.30
C GLN A 169 3.07 -17.38 6.45
N LYS A 170 2.04 -17.95 5.80
CA LYS A 170 2.19 -19.13 4.92
C LYS A 170 3.16 -18.89 3.77
N LYS A 171 3.17 -17.68 3.18
CA LYS A 171 4.12 -17.32 2.11
C LYS A 171 5.56 -17.27 2.60
N LEU A 172 5.80 -16.76 3.81
CA LEU A 172 7.14 -16.68 4.40
C LEU A 172 7.62 -18.05 4.89
N GLU A 173 6.75 -18.86 5.48
CA GLU A 173 7.05 -20.26 5.83
C GLU A 173 7.51 -21.06 4.62
N LYS A 174 6.80 -20.94 3.48
CA LYS A 174 7.20 -21.57 2.21
C LYS A 174 8.56 -21.10 1.68
N LYS A 175 8.95 -19.86 1.99
CA LYS A 175 10.27 -19.32 1.62
C LYS A 175 11.38 -19.84 2.55
N GLY A 176 11.08 -20.54 3.65
CA GLY A 176 12.08 -21.07 4.59
C GLY A 176 12.38 -20.14 5.78
N TYR A 177 11.53 -19.17 6.10
CA TYR A 177 11.67 -18.36 7.31
C TYR A 177 11.24 -19.14 8.57
N ASP A 178 11.81 -18.81 9.73
CA ASP A 178 11.49 -19.50 10.98
C ASP A 178 10.03 -19.30 11.45
N ASN A 179 9.31 -20.41 11.62
CA ASN A 179 7.88 -20.40 11.96
C ASN A 179 7.61 -19.84 13.37
N LYS A 180 8.46 -20.17 14.37
CA LYS A 180 8.25 -19.70 15.75
C LYS A 180 8.36 -18.17 15.82
N GLN A 181 9.39 -17.60 15.20
CA GLN A 181 9.56 -16.14 15.11
C GLN A 181 8.43 -15.48 14.32
N LEU A 182 8.03 -16.03 13.17
CA LEU A 182 6.93 -15.50 12.36
C LEU A 182 5.62 -15.41 13.16
N LYS A 183 5.28 -16.45 13.93
CA LYS A 183 4.06 -16.48 14.73
C LYS A 183 4.02 -15.35 15.76
N ILE A 184 5.15 -15.08 16.44
CA ILE A 184 5.28 -13.99 17.41
C ILE A 184 5.10 -12.63 16.73
N HIS A 185 5.83 -12.38 15.63
CA HIS A 185 5.75 -11.11 14.92
C HIS A 185 4.35 -10.84 14.33
N ILE A 186 3.72 -11.86 13.74
CA ILE A 186 2.36 -11.76 13.19
C ILE A 186 1.34 -11.45 14.29
N GLN A 187 1.47 -12.06 15.47
CA GLN A 187 0.59 -11.77 16.59
C GLN A 187 0.74 -10.30 17.07
N ASN A 188 1.97 -9.80 17.14
CA ASN A 188 2.24 -8.41 17.51
C ASN A 188 1.66 -7.41 16.48
N ILE A 189 1.76 -7.73 15.19
CA ILE A 189 1.15 -6.95 14.12
C ILE A 189 -0.38 -6.97 14.27
N TYR A 190 -0.98 -8.12 14.49
CA TYR A 190 -2.43 -8.22 14.67
C TYR A 190 -2.90 -7.35 15.85
N ASN A 191 -2.22 -7.43 17.00
CA ASN A 191 -2.55 -6.63 18.17
C ASN A 191 -2.46 -5.13 17.93
N SER A 192 -1.49 -4.67 17.12
CA SER A 192 -1.29 -3.26 16.79
C SER A 192 -2.35 -2.69 15.84
N TYR A 193 -2.93 -3.54 14.98
CA TYR A 193 -3.89 -3.13 13.96
C TYR A 193 -5.32 -3.63 14.20
N LYS A 194 -5.59 -4.39 15.27
CA LYS A 194 -6.93 -4.92 15.60
C LYS A 194 -7.99 -3.81 15.73
N THR A 195 -7.58 -2.62 16.17
CA THR A 195 -8.45 -1.45 16.34
C THR A 195 -8.55 -0.60 15.07
N LYS A 196 -7.58 -0.73 14.16
CA LYS A 196 -7.43 0.05 12.93
C LYS A 196 -7.08 -0.82 11.71
N PRO A 197 -7.91 -1.82 11.37
CA PRO A 197 -7.60 -2.79 10.32
C PRO A 197 -7.56 -2.19 8.90
N HIS A 198 -8.16 -1.01 8.70
CA HIS A 198 -8.25 -0.35 7.39
C HIS A 198 -6.87 0.04 6.82
N PHE A 199 -5.87 0.34 7.66
CA PHE A 199 -4.49 0.61 7.20
C PHE A 199 -3.86 -0.58 6.45
N ILE A 200 -4.28 -1.80 6.77
CA ILE A 200 -3.78 -3.02 6.13
C ILE A 200 -4.71 -3.46 4.98
N ILE A 201 -6.02 -3.37 5.17
CA ILE A 201 -7.01 -3.82 4.19
C ILE A 201 -7.04 -2.90 2.96
N GLU A 202 -6.97 -1.59 3.15
CA GLU A 202 -7.01 -0.59 2.08
C GLU A 202 -5.60 -0.32 1.55
N ASN A 203 -4.89 -1.38 1.16
CA ASN A 203 -3.48 -1.34 0.72
C ASN A 203 -3.20 -0.43 -0.49
N LYS A 204 -4.21 -0.10 -1.31
CA LYS A 204 -4.08 0.90 -2.38
C LYS A 204 -3.93 2.32 -1.84
N LYS A 205 -4.48 2.59 -0.65
CA LYS A 205 -4.47 3.91 -0.01
C LYS A 205 -3.33 4.05 1.00
N TYR A 206 -2.98 2.97 1.69
CA TYR A 206 -1.97 2.96 2.75
C TYR A 206 -0.82 2.00 2.44
N LYS A 207 0.40 2.39 2.80
CA LYS A 207 1.63 1.59 2.55
C LYS A 207 1.97 0.63 3.70
N ASP A 208 1.19 0.61 4.77
CA ASP A 208 1.45 -0.14 5.99
C ASP A 208 1.64 -1.64 5.75
N LEU A 209 0.82 -2.24 4.88
CA LEU A 209 0.94 -3.66 4.54
C LEU A 209 2.31 -3.99 3.93
N ASP A 210 2.84 -3.14 3.04
CA ASP A 210 4.13 -3.38 2.41
C ASP A 210 5.28 -3.09 3.36
N ASN A 211 5.14 -2.09 4.23
CA ASN A 211 6.09 -1.84 5.31
C ASN A 211 6.17 -3.02 6.29
N ILE A 212 5.03 -3.63 6.62
CA ILE A 212 4.96 -4.84 7.45
C ILE A 212 5.70 -6.00 6.79
N LYS A 213 5.43 -6.27 5.49
CA LYS A 213 6.13 -7.34 4.76
C LYS A 213 7.64 -7.13 4.78
N ARG A 214 8.12 -5.92 4.46
CA ARG A 214 9.55 -5.58 4.49
C ARG A 214 10.17 -5.74 5.87
N LYS A 215 9.45 -5.37 6.93
CA LYS A 215 9.94 -5.56 8.31
C LYS A 215 10.04 -7.04 8.66
N LEU A 216 9.02 -7.84 8.33
CA LEU A 216 9.02 -9.28 8.57
C LEU A 216 10.17 -9.99 7.84
N GLU A 217 10.42 -9.63 6.58
CA GLU A 217 11.53 -10.19 5.81
C GLU A 217 12.91 -9.80 6.38
N LYS A 218 13.03 -8.66 7.07
CA LYS A 218 14.27 -8.22 7.71
C LYS A 218 14.49 -8.77 9.12
N SER A 219 13.42 -8.92 9.90
CA SER A 219 13.51 -9.25 11.33
C SER A 219 13.52 -10.75 11.61
N VAL A 220 13.08 -11.57 10.66
CA VAL A 220 13.00 -13.03 10.84
C VAL A 220 14.19 -13.71 10.17
N GLU A 221 14.86 -14.59 10.90
CA GLU A 221 15.99 -15.35 10.37
C GLU A 221 15.53 -16.33 9.28
N PHE A 222 16.25 -16.32 8.16
CA PHE A 222 16.04 -17.21 7.02
C PHE A 222 16.77 -18.54 7.25
N LYS A 223 16.05 -19.68 7.35
CA LYS A 223 16.65 -21.01 7.52
C LYS A 223 17.21 -21.55 6.19
N LYS A 224 18.38 -21.02 5.82
CA LYS A 224 19.59 -21.71 5.32
C LYS A 224 19.46 -22.92 4.37
N GLU A 225 18.96 -22.70 3.15
CA GLU A 225 19.51 -23.43 1.98
C GLU A 225 20.91 -22.89 1.60
N ASN A 226 21.23 -21.65 1.96
CA ASN A 226 22.53 -21.01 1.72
C ASN A 226 23.71 -21.66 2.46
N LEU A 227 23.49 -22.46 3.51
CA LEU A 227 24.60 -23.10 4.23
C LEU A 227 25.35 -24.12 3.38
N ILE A 228 24.63 -24.94 2.61
CA ILE A 228 25.26 -25.99 1.80
C ILE A 228 26.08 -25.36 0.67
N LYS A 229 25.53 -24.34 0.01
CA LYS A 229 26.22 -23.57 -1.04
C LYS A 229 27.46 -22.84 -0.49
N ASN A 230 27.35 -22.22 0.69
CA ASN A 230 28.46 -21.55 1.34
C ASN A 230 29.52 -22.54 1.85
N TYR A 231 29.12 -23.71 2.35
CA TYR A 231 30.06 -24.75 2.80
C TYR A 231 30.85 -25.33 1.62
N LYS A 232 30.19 -25.59 0.48
CA LYS A 232 30.87 -26.01 -0.76
C LYS A 232 31.89 -24.95 -1.22
N LYS A 233 31.49 -23.67 -1.26
CA LYS A 233 32.38 -22.56 -1.64
C LYS A 233 33.56 -22.40 -0.67
N LEU A 234 33.31 -22.50 0.63
CA LEU A 234 34.32 -22.47 1.69
C LEU A 234 35.32 -23.62 1.52
N LYS A 235 34.84 -24.84 1.26
CA LYS A 235 35.69 -26.01 1.04
C LYS A 235 36.57 -25.88 -0.20
N ILE A 236 36.02 -25.36 -1.31
CA ILE A 236 36.78 -25.10 -2.54
C ILE A 236 37.88 -24.05 -2.30
N ASN A 237 37.54 -22.96 -1.62
CA ASN A 237 38.53 -21.92 -1.32
C ASN A 237 39.65 -22.42 -0.41
N ILE A 238 39.31 -23.18 0.65
CA ILE A 238 40.31 -23.81 1.53
C ILE A 238 41.21 -24.75 0.74
N TYR A 239 40.63 -25.58 -0.13
CA TYR A 239 41.38 -26.49 -0.99
C TYR A 239 42.38 -25.72 -1.86
N ASN A 240 41.94 -24.67 -2.56
CA ASN A 240 42.81 -23.88 -3.44
C ASN A 240 43.96 -23.22 -2.66
N ILE A 241 43.70 -22.67 -1.47
CA ILE A 241 44.74 -22.03 -0.65
C ILE A 241 45.78 -23.06 -0.20
N LEU A 242 45.36 -24.24 0.28
CA LEU A 242 46.28 -25.28 0.75
C LEU A 242 47.11 -25.87 -0.40
N ILE A 243 46.54 -26.03 -1.59
CA ILE A 243 47.26 -26.46 -2.79
C ILE A 243 48.37 -25.46 -3.13
N GLU A 244 48.05 -24.15 -3.17
CA GLU A 244 49.04 -23.11 -3.45
C GLU A 244 50.16 -23.05 -2.41
N GLN A 245 49.84 -23.25 -1.13
CA GLN A 245 50.83 -23.23 -0.04
C GLN A 245 51.78 -24.44 -0.07
N LEU A 246 51.28 -25.63 -0.41
CA LEU A 246 52.02 -26.88 -0.33
C LEU A 246 52.60 -27.34 -1.67
N LYS A 247 52.41 -26.59 -2.76
CA LYS A 247 52.89 -26.95 -4.12
C LYS A 247 54.40 -27.16 -4.23
N LYS A 248 55.19 -26.60 -3.29
CA LYS A 248 56.65 -26.80 -3.25
C LYS A 248 57.04 -28.12 -2.59
N GLU A 249 56.14 -28.74 -1.84
CA GLU A 249 56.43 -29.92 -1.02
C GLU A 249 56.14 -31.24 -1.75
N ALA A 250 55.25 -31.27 -2.74
CA ALA A 250 54.91 -32.50 -3.45
C ALA A 250 54.39 -32.20 -4.87
N THR A 251 54.29 -33.23 -5.71
CA THR A 251 53.67 -33.09 -7.04
C THR A 251 52.20 -32.73 -6.90
N ILE A 252 51.67 -31.96 -7.86
CA ILE A 252 50.28 -31.47 -7.81
C ILE A 252 49.27 -32.62 -7.71
N GLU A 253 49.53 -33.75 -8.38
CA GLU A 253 48.66 -34.92 -8.35
C GLU A 253 48.59 -35.57 -6.96
N THR A 254 49.75 -35.80 -6.32
CA THR A 254 49.81 -36.38 -4.97
C THR A 254 49.21 -35.43 -3.94
N LEU A 255 49.54 -34.14 -4.04
CA LEU A 255 49.01 -33.11 -3.17
C LEU A 255 47.48 -32.96 -3.29
N SER A 256 46.96 -32.96 -4.52
CA SER A 256 45.53 -32.88 -4.81
C SER A 256 44.76 -34.01 -4.13
N TYR A 257 45.29 -35.23 -4.18
CA TYR A 257 44.69 -36.39 -3.51
C TYR A 257 44.73 -36.26 -1.99
N THR A 258 45.90 -35.97 -1.41
CA THR A 258 46.10 -35.89 0.04
C THR A 258 45.25 -34.77 0.67
N VAL A 259 45.22 -33.58 0.06
CA VAL A 259 44.40 -32.46 0.55
C VAL A 259 42.90 -32.77 0.43
N LYS A 260 42.43 -33.41 -0.66
CA LYS A 260 41.02 -33.82 -0.78
C LYS A 260 40.64 -34.82 0.31
N LYS A 261 41.47 -35.84 0.54
CA LYS A 261 41.26 -36.86 1.57
C LYS A 261 41.17 -36.23 2.96
N TYR A 262 42.09 -35.32 3.27
CA TYR A 262 42.11 -34.57 4.53
C TYR A 262 40.86 -33.68 4.72
N LEU A 263 40.48 -32.87 3.73
CA LEU A 263 39.30 -32.01 3.83
C LEU A 263 37.98 -32.79 3.87
N ASN A 264 37.96 -34.04 3.38
CA ASN A 264 36.82 -34.94 3.49
C ASN A 264 36.69 -35.59 4.88
N SER A 265 37.80 -35.80 5.61
CA SER A 265 37.77 -36.41 6.94
C SER A 265 37.32 -35.45 8.05
N LYS A 266 37.44 -34.13 7.83
CA LYS A 266 37.03 -33.12 8.83
C LYS A 266 35.52 -32.85 8.77
N LYS A 267 34.85 -32.99 9.93
CA LYS A 267 33.40 -32.70 10.09
C LYS A 267 33.06 -31.21 9.89
N HIS A 268 33.93 -30.31 10.33
CA HIS A 268 33.72 -28.86 10.19
C HIS A 268 35.03 -28.16 9.80
N LEU A 269 34.97 -27.40 8.70
CA LEU A 269 36.07 -26.61 8.17
C LEU A 269 35.94 -25.14 8.60
N LYS A 270 37.04 -24.51 9.03
CA LYS A 270 37.10 -23.09 9.42
C LYS A 270 38.28 -22.40 8.74
N TYR A 271 38.10 -21.16 8.27
CA TYR A 271 39.16 -20.39 7.59
C TYR A 271 40.36 -20.09 8.48
N ASN A 272 40.15 -19.78 9.76
CA ASN A 272 41.22 -19.41 10.68
C ASN A 272 42.24 -20.55 10.87
N ASN A 273 41.86 -21.78 10.56
CA ASN A 273 42.71 -22.95 10.74
C ASN A 273 43.62 -23.22 9.53
N ILE A 274 43.43 -22.52 8.39
CA ILE A 274 44.18 -22.78 7.16
C ILE A 274 45.69 -22.56 7.38
N PHE A 275 46.07 -21.38 7.90
CA PHE A 275 47.46 -20.96 7.98
C PHE A 275 48.26 -21.62 9.11
N ASN A 276 47.57 -22.27 10.06
CA ASN A 276 48.19 -22.92 11.20
C ASN A 276 47.91 -24.41 11.16
N THR A 277 46.79 -24.83 11.75
CA THR A 277 46.49 -26.24 12.02
C THR A 277 46.43 -27.08 10.74
N TYR A 278 45.69 -26.66 9.72
CA TYR A 278 45.52 -27.46 8.51
C TYR A 278 46.81 -27.56 7.69
N TYR A 279 47.55 -26.46 7.57
CA TYR A 279 48.82 -26.44 6.87
C TYR A 279 49.85 -27.37 7.53
N TYR A 280 50.08 -27.24 8.84
CA TYR A 280 51.09 -28.05 9.53
C TYR A 280 50.70 -29.54 9.62
N GLU A 281 49.43 -29.86 9.86
CA GLU A 281 48.95 -31.26 9.85
C GLU A 281 49.18 -31.91 8.48
N LEU A 282 48.87 -31.20 7.39
CA LEU A 282 49.09 -31.71 6.03
C LEU A 282 50.57 -31.85 5.70
N LEU A 283 51.39 -30.86 6.08
CA LEU A 283 52.84 -30.89 5.85
C LEU A 283 53.49 -32.07 6.58
N GLU A 284 53.07 -32.38 7.80
CA GLU A 284 53.52 -33.56 8.54
C GLU A 284 53.12 -34.86 7.84
N THR A 285 51.87 -34.96 7.35
CA THR A 285 51.44 -36.16 6.61
C THR A 285 52.23 -36.39 5.32
N ILE A 286 52.51 -35.32 4.57
CA ILE A 286 53.30 -35.41 3.32
C ILE A 286 54.74 -35.86 3.62
N LYS A 287 55.36 -35.33 4.69
CA LYS A 287 56.71 -35.75 5.10
C LYS A 287 56.76 -37.21 5.53
N LYS A 288 55.77 -37.69 6.30
CA LYS A 288 55.67 -39.10 6.70
C LYS A 288 55.51 -40.03 5.49
N GLU A 289 54.65 -39.66 4.53
CA GLU A 289 54.46 -40.44 3.30
C GLU A 289 55.74 -40.51 2.45
N LYS A 290 56.51 -39.40 2.36
CA LYS A 290 57.82 -39.40 1.70
C LYS A 290 58.84 -40.31 2.40
N ASN A 291 58.93 -40.26 3.72
CA ASN A 291 59.88 -41.07 4.47
C ASN A 291 59.60 -42.57 4.31
N ILE A 292 58.32 -42.97 4.37
CA ILE A 292 57.91 -44.37 4.14
C ILE A 292 58.24 -44.83 2.72
N LEU A 293 58.10 -43.94 1.72
CA LEU A 293 58.45 -44.26 0.34
C LEU A 293 59.97 -44.45 0.19
N ASN A 294 60.77 -43.57 0.81
CA ASN A 294 62.22 -43.65 0.79
C ASN A 294 62.76 -44.92 1.48
N GLU A 295 62.19 -45.32 2.62
CA GLU A 295 62.54 -46.57 3.31
C GLU A 295 62.22 -47.81 2.45
N LYS A 296 61.08 -47.81 1.76
CA LYS A 296 60.71 -48.90 0.84
C LYS A 296 61.60 -48.97 -0.39
N THR A 297 62.09 -47.84 -0.91
CA THR A 297 63.06 -47.83 -2.01
C THR A 297 64.45 -48.26 -1.56
N LEU A 298 64.87 -47.91 -0.34
CA LEU A 298 66.15 -48.34 0.22
C LEU A 298 66.17 -49.88 0.40
N ASN A 299 65.09 -50.45 0.93
CA ASN A 299 64.97 -51.90 1.13
C ASN A 299 64.85 -52.70 -0.18
N LYS A 300 64.48 -52.07 -1.30
CA LYS A 300 64.45 -52.71 -2.63
C LYS A 300 65.81 -52.73 -3.32
N ASN A 301 66.74 -51.85 -2.94
CA ASN A 301 68.07 -51.75 -3.53
C ASN A 301 69.13 -52.58 -2.76
N VAL A 302 68.71 -53.38 -1.77
CA VAL A 302 69.57 -54.22 -0.91
C VAL A 302 69.35 -55.72 -1.18
N ILE A 303 68.75 -56.09 -2.32
CA ILE A 303 68.65 -57.47 -2.83
C ILE A 303 69.42 -57.54 -4.14
#